data_AF-A0A0Q8LIP4-F1
#
_entry.id   AF-A0A0Q8LIP4-F1
#
_cell.length_a   1.000
_cell.length_b   1.000
_cell.length_c   1.000
_cell.angle_alpha   90.00
_cell.angle_beta   90.00
_cell.angle_gamma   90.00
#
_symmetry.space_group_name_H-M   'P 1'
#
loop_
_entity.id
_entity.type
_entity.pdbx_description
1 polymer ?
#
loop_
_entity_poly.entity_id
_entity_poly.type
_entity_poly.pdbx_seq_one_letter_code
_entity_poly.pdbx_strand_id
1 'polypeptide(L)'
;MQSVLLDTPSGITARLGWDPKMPEHDRKRALAREIVAAQLGVEEKAVRIEREAPGQFGFHTQLIAEVEGEEVPLGIRNANFRAATVVAVADPAIPLGLDLRDAHPDEPTLHQMKRHSHMLEETDLGKLVAHWTRVQAVRDADGRGARVAAEHVRLDSPLTKGWIPDRRVYYQLADLSRDSWVITLAYGAAPV
;
A
#
# COMPACT_ATOMS: atom_id res chain seq x y z
N MET A 1 1.26 -3.22 20.15
CA MET A 1 0.88 -2.46 18.93
C MET A 1 -0.56 -2.01 19.02
N GLN A 2 -0.82 -0.73 18.73
CA GLN A 2 -2.17 -0.23 18.47
C GLN A 2 -2.46 -0.34 16.98
N SER A 3 -3.69 -0.69 16.60
CA SER A 3 -4.14 -0.76 15.21
C SER A 3 -5.57 -0.24 15.04
N VAL A 4 -5.84 0.33 13.87
CA VAL A 4 -7.13 0.93 13.49
C VAL A 4 -7.54 0.40 12.12
N LEU A 5 -8.82 0.03 11.99
CA LEU A 5 -9.43 -0.34 10.72
C LEU A 5 -9.60 0.91 9.85
N LEU A 6 -9.24 0.83 8.57
CA LEU A 6 -9.36 1.92 7.62
C LEU A 6 -10.62 1.75 6.75
N ASP A 7 -11.26 2.87 6.42
CA ASP A 7 -12.43 2.90 5.55
C ASP A 7 -12.02 2.58 4.11
N THR A 8 -12.23 1.33 3.70
CA THR A 8 -11.74 0.78 2.43
C THR A 8 -12.87 0.45 1.46
N PRO A 9 -12.60 0.43 0.14
CA PRO A 9 -13.55 -0.07 -0.84
C PRO A 9 -13.94 -1.53 -0.57
N SER A 10 -15.14 -1.92 -1.02
CA SER A 10 -15.64 -3.29 -0.89
C SER A 10 -14.65 -4.32 -1.44
N GLY A 11 -14.47 -5.43 -0.71
CA GLY A 11 -13.54 -6.50 -1.09
C GLY A 11 -12.08 -6.26 -0.70
N ILE A 12 -11.77 -5.12 -0.08
CA ILE A 12 -10.46 -4.80 0.46
C ILE A 12 -10.62 -4.52 1.95
N THR A 13 -9.69 -5.00 2.76
CA THR A 13 -9.63 -4.64 4.18
C THR A 13 -8.23 -4.14 4.48
N ALA A 14 -8.13 -2.96 5.12
CA ALA A 14 -6.85 -2.41 5.51
C ALA A 14 -6.82 -1.96 6.97
N ARG A 15 -5.66 -2.09 7.61
CA ARG A 15 -5.40 -1.59 8.95
C ARG A 15 -4.13 -0.76 8.98
N LEU A 16 -4.18 0.34 9.71
CA LEU A 16 -3.01 1.11 10.12
C LEU A 16 -2.61 0.65 11.52
N GLY A 17 -1.34 0.34 11.73
CA GLY A 17 -0.79 0.07 13.06
C GLY A 17 0.50 0.83 13.32
N TRP A 18 0.74 1.17 14.58
CA TRP A 18 1.96 1.83 15.02
C TRP A 18 2.45 1.26 16.34
N ASP A 19 3.76 0.99 16.38
CA ASP A 19 4.45 0.58 17.60
C ASP A 19 5.96 0.86 17.42
N PRO A 20 6.51 1.88 18.09
CA PRO A 20 7.92 2.24 17.93
C PRO A 20 8.89 1.18 18.49
N LYS A 21 8.39 0.24 19.31
CA LYS A 21 9.21 -0.83 19.90
C LYS A 21 9.17 -2.12 19.09
N MET A 22 8.23 -2.24 18.15
CA MET A 22 8.09 -3.43 17.32
C MET A 22 8.79 -3.22 15.97
N PRO A 23 9.64 -4.15 15.50
CA PRO A 23 10.22 -4.09 14.17
C PRO A 23 9.17 -4.06 13.05
N GLU A 24 9.49 -3.43 11.92
CA GLU A 24 8.61 -3.33 10.76
C GLU A 24 8.06 -4.69 10.31
N HIS A 25 8.93 -5.71 10.26
CA HIS A 25 8.55 -7.04 9.79
C HIS A 25 7.56 -7.75 10.73
N ASP A 26 7.62 -7.47 12.02
CA ASP A 26 6.68 -8.03 13.00
C ASP A 26 5.35 -7.28 12.96
N ARG A 27 5.38 -5.95 12.83
CA ARG A 27 4.16 -5.13 12.70
C ARG A 27 3.31 -5.54 11.51
N LYS A 28 3.92 -5.67 10.33
CA LYS A 28 3.18 -6.06 9.12
C LYS A 28 2.60 -7.48 9.22
N ARG A 29 3.29 -8.41 9.87
CA ARG A 29 2.78 -9.77 10.12
C ARG A 29 1.63 -9.77 11.12
N ALA A 30 1.73 -8.99 12.19
CA ALA A 30 0.65 -8.86 13.17
C ALA A 30 -0.62 -8.28 12.52
N LEU A 31 -0.50 -7.18 11.78
CA LEU A 31 -1.62 -6.56 11.07
C LEU A 31 -2.23 -7.48 10.00
N ALA A 32 -1.40 -8.16 9.21
CA ALA A 32 -1.89 -9.12 8.21
C ALA A 32 -2.68 -10.25 8.88
N ARG A 33 -2.17 -10.78 10.00
CA ARG A 33 -2.83 -11.84 10.78
C ARG A 33 -4.18 -11.39 11.33
N GLU A 34 -4.25 -10.20 11.92
CA GLU A 34 -5.50 -9.59 12.40
C GLU A 34 -6.56 -9.52 11.28
N ILE A 35 -6.16 -9.04 10.09
CA ILE A 35 -7.06 -8.89 8.94
C ILE A 35 -7.53 -10.25 8.42
N VAL A 36 -6.60 -11.18 8.17
CA VAL A 36 -6.91 -12.51 7.61
C VAL A 36 -7.79 -13.31 8.58
N ALA A 37 -7.47 -13.29 9.87
CA ALA A 37 -8.28 -13.97 10.89
C ALA A 37 -9.72 -13.45 10.91
N ALA A 38 -9.89 -12.12 10.87
CA ALA A 38 -11.20 -11.49 10.83
C ALA A 38 -11.97 -11.80 9.53
N GLN A 39 -11.31 -11.80 8.37
CA GLN A 39 -11.94 -12.11 7.09
C GLN A 39 -12.41 -13.57 7.00
N LEU A 40 -11.66 -14.50 7.58
CA LEU A 40 -11.97 -15.93 7.57
C LEU A 40 -12.85 -16.38 8.75
N GLY A 41 -13.05 -15.53 9.75
CA GLY A 41 -13.79 -15.88 10.97
C GLY A 41 -13.07 -16.91 11.85
N VAL A 42 -11.73 -16.90 11.83
CA VAL A 42 -10.87 -17.81 12.62
C VAL A 42 -10.11 -17.05 13.70
N GLU A 43 -9.55 -17.77 14.68
CA GLU A 43 -8.68 -17.15 15.67
C GLU A 43 -7.33 -16.74 15.06
N GLU A 44 -6.76 -15.61 15.49
CA GLU A 44 -5.45 -15.14 15.00
C GLU A 44 -4.34 -16.19 15.14
N LYS A 45 -4.36 -16.99 16.21
CA LYS A 45 -3.36 -18.05 16.45
C LYS A 45 -3.40 -19.18 15.39
N ALA A 46 -4.52 -19.32 14.69
CA ALA A 46 -4.67 -20.30 13.60
C ALA A 46 -4.06 -19.79 12.28
N VAL A 47 -3.80 -18.48 12.17
CA VAL A 47 -3.23 -17.85 10.97
C VAL A 47 -1.72 -17.72 11.11
N ARG A 48 -0.99 -18.30 10.15
CA ARG A 48 0.45 -18.10 9.99
C ARG A 48 0.68 -17.11 8.85
N ILE A 49 1.53 -16.12 9.09
CA ILE A 49 1.95 -15.17 8.05
C ILE A 49 3.40 -15.43 7.71
N GLU A 50 3.62 -15.96 6.53
CA GLU A 50 4.93 -16.35 6.04
C GLU A 50 5.38 -15.44 4.91
N ARG A 51 6.64 -15.58 4.51
CA ARG A 51 7.19 -14.90 3.35
C ARG A 51 7.30 -15.95 2.26
N GLU A 52 6.75 -15.65 1.10
CA GLU A 52 6.87 -16.51 -0.08
C GLU A 52 8.33 -16.88 -0.33
N ALA A 53 8.57 -18.14 -0.70
CA ALA A 53 9.90 -18.59 -1.10
C ALA A 53 10.31 -17.85 -2.40
N PRO A 54 11.55 -17.35 -2.51
CA PRO A 54 12.00 -16.69 -3.73
C PRO A 54 12.07 -17.71 -4.87
N GLY A 55 11.18 -17.59 -5.86
CA GLY A 55 11.16 -18.49 -7.01
C GLY A 55 12.33 -18.29 -7.98
N GLN A 56 12.94 -17.10 -8.00
CA GLN A 56 14.09 -16.75 -8.86
C GLN A 56 14.83 -15.52 -8.31
N PHE A 57 16.08 -15.33 -8.74
CA PHE A 57 16.88 -14.16 -8.34
C PHE A 57 16.23 -12.85 -8.81
N GLY A 58 16.08 -11.89 -7.90
CA GLY A 58 15.38 -10.62 -8.18
C GLY A 58 13.86 -10.64 -7.95
N PHE A 59 13.30 -11.74 -7.42
CA PHE A 59 11.89 -11.84 -7.08
C PHE A 59 11.57 -11.10 -5.76
N HIS A 60 10.62 -10.17 -5.79
CA HIS A 60 10.12 -9.48 -4.59
C HIS A 60 9.09 -10.35 -3.89
N THR A 61 9.57 -11.15 -2.94
CA THR A 61 8.73 -12.06 -2.15
C THR A 61 7.67 -11.30 -1.34
N GLN A 62 6.45 -11.83 -1.39
CA GLN A 62 5.29 -11.26 -0.71
C GLN A 62 5.02 -11.97 0.62
N LEU A 63 4.11 -11.40 1.40
CA LEU A 63 3.53 -12.11 2.53
C LEU A 63 2.43 -13.03 2.00
N ILE A 64 2.42 -14.27 2.50
CA ILE A 64 1.35 -15.23 2.29
C ILE A 64 0.74 -15.59 3.65
N ALA A 65 -0.53 -15.98 3.63
CA ALA A 65 -1.23 -16.45 4.81
C ALA A 65 -1.49 -17.95 4.68
N GLU A 66 -1.31 -18.68 5.77
CA GLU A 66 -1.69 -20.09 5.87
C GLU A 66 -2.63 -20.30 7.05
N VAL A 67 -3.62 -21.17 6.86
CA VAL A 67 -4.53 -21.66 7.90
C VAL A 67 -4.55 -23.18 7.81
N GLU A 68 -4.34 -23.86 8.94
CA GLU A 68 -4.28 -25.33 9.00
C GLU A 68 -3.26 -25.99 8.06
N GLY A 69 -2.23 -25.23 7.64
CA GLY A 69 -1.17 -25.70 6.73
C GLY A 69 -1.48 -25.51 5.24
N GLU A 70 -2.62 -24.88 4.92
CA GLU A 70 -3.02 -24.55 3.55
C GLU A 70 -2.91 -23.05 3.31
N GLU A 71 -2.35 -22.67 2.15
CA GLU A 71 -2.27 -21.26 1.74
C GLU A 71 -3.67 -20.71 1.46
N VAL A 72 -3.96 -19.55 2.04
CA VAL A 72 -5.21 -18.84 1.83
C VAL A 72 -5.05 -17.97 0.58
N PRO A 73 -6.00 -18.01 -0.38
CA PRO A 73 -5.92 -17.23 -1.61
C PRO A 73 -6.27 -15.75 -1.34
N LEU A 74 -5.37 -15.04 -0.66
CA LEU A 74 -5.49 -13.62 -0.34
C LEU A 74 -4.19 -12.89 -0.68
N GLY A 75 -4.30 -11.77 -1.38
CA GLY A 75 -3.19 -10.87 -1.64
C GLY A 75 -2.94 -9.95 -0.45
N ILE A 76 -1.71 -9.94 0.08
CA ILE A 76 -1.30 -9.09 1.20
C ILE A 76 -0.31 -8.04 0.71
N ARG A 77 -0.66 -6.75 0.87
CA ARG A 77 0.23 -5.62 0.60
C ARG A 77 0.48 -4.79 1.84
N ASN A 78 1.63 -4.15 1.91
CA ASN A 78 1.96 -3.28 3.03
C ASN A 78 2.79 -2.06 2.60
N ALA A 79 2.61 -0.95 3.30
CA ALA A 79 3.47 0.23 3.23
C ALA A 79 3.97 0.58 4.63
N ASN A 80 5.23 1.00 4.75
CA ASN A 80 5.87 1.31 6.03
C ASN A 80 6.49 2.69 6.00
N PHE A 81 6.33 3.42 7.09
CA PHE A 81 7.00 4.70 7.29
C PHE A 81 7.30 4.88 8.79
N ARG A 82 8.59 4.88 9.14
CA ARG A 82 9.05 4.96 10.53
C ARG A 82 8.37 3.89 11.42
N ALA A 83 7.61 4.32 12.42
CA ALA A 83 6.90 3.43 13.35
C ALA A 83 5.50 3.02 12.88
N ALA A 84 5.02 3.55 11.75
CA ALA A 84 3.70 3.25 11.20
C ALA A 84 3.79 2.24 10.05
N THR A 85 2.79 1.37 9.99
CA THR A 85 2.62 0.33 8.98
C THR A 85 1.16 0.27 8.58
N VAL A 86 0.89 0.28 7.27
CA VAL A 86 -0.43 -0.05 6.72
C VAL A 86 -0.33 -1.41 6.06
N VAL A 87 -1.30 -2.28 6.31
CA VAL A 87 -1.50 -3.54 5.59
C VAL A 87 -2.87 -3.53 4.94
N ALA A 88 -2.96 -3.94 3.68
CA ALA A 88 -4.19 -4.19 2.96
C ALA A 88 -4.25 -5.64 2.48
N VAL A 89 -5.43 -6.25 2.59
CA VAL A 89 -5.71 -7.63 2.17
C VAL A 89 -6.94 -7.64 1.28
N ALA A 90 -6.86 -8.33 0.14
CA ALA A 90 -7.96 -8.50 -0.81
C ALA A 90 -7.81 -9.82 -1.59
N ASP A 91 -8.77 -10.09 -2.48
CA ASP A 91 -8.64 -11.14 -3.49
C ASP A 91 -7.35 -10.93 -4.32
N PRO A 92 -6.53 -11.98 -4.57
CA PRO A 92 -5.29 -11.90 -5.33
C PRO A 92 -5.45 -11.34 -6.76
N ALA A 93 -6.65 -11.45 -7.35
CA ALA A 93 -6.97 -10.90 -8.66
C ALA A 93 -7.16 -9.38 -8.66
N ILE A 94 -7.14 -8.73 -7.50
CA ILE A 94 -7.21 -7.28 -7.34
C ILE A 94 -5.78 -6.75 -7.15
N PRO A 95 -5.18 -6.07 -8.15
CA PRO A 95 -3.93 -5.35 -7.93
C PRO A 95 -4.12 -4.31 -6.83
N LEU A 96 -3.22 -4.33 -5.86
CA LEU A 96 -3.18 -3.39 -4.75
C LEU A 96 -1.82 -2.70 -4.73
N GLY A 97 -1.84 -1.39 -4.48
CA GLY A 97 -0.66 -0.60 -4.18
C GLY A 97 -0.93 0.38 -3.04
N LEU A 98 0.08 0.63 -2.22
CA LEU A 98 -0.02 1.49 -1.05
C LEU A 98 1.13 2.50 -1.00
N ASP A 99 0.83 3.71 -0.54
CA ASP A 99 1.85 4.62 -0.01
C ASP A 99 1.39 5.20 1.32
N LEU A 100 2.35 5.38 2.22
CA LEU A 100 2.16 5.90 3.58
C LEU A 100 3.20 6.99 3.83
N ARG A 101 2.75 8.19 4.20
CA ARG A 101 3.62 9.34 4.52
C ARG A 101 3.14 10.06 5.76
N ASP A 102 4.07 10.77 6.38
CA ASP A 102 3.75 11.83 7.34
C ASP A 102 3.13 13.02 6.58
N ALA A 103 2.13 13.66 7.17
CA ALA A 103 1.57 14.92 6.67
C ALA A 103 2.61 16.06 6.66
N HIS A 104 3.68 15.93 7.45
CA HIS A 104 4.79 16.88 7.50
C HIS A 104 6.12 16.16 7.20
N PRO A 105 6.41 15.88 5.91
CA PRO A 105 7.66 15.24 5.51
C PRO A 105 8.89 16.05 5.92
N ASP A 106 10.00 15.36 6.17
CA ASP A 106 11.29 16.02 6.34
C ASP A 106 11.79 16.63 5.03
N GLU A 107 12.77 17.54 5.13
CA GLU A 107 13.29 18.31 4.01
C GLU A 107 13.83 17.43 2.86
N PRO A 108 14.58 16.33 3.11
CA PRO A 108 15.02 15.43 2.04
C PRO A 108 13.84 14.78 1.29
N THR A 109 12.82 14.32 2.03
CA THR A 109 11.61 13.74 1.42
C THR A 109 10.87 14.79 0.60
N LEU A 110 10.73 16.01 1.13
CA LEU A 110 10.08 17.12 0.42
C LEU A 110 10.82 17.49 -0.87
N HIS A 111 12.16 17.53 -0.84
CA HIS A 111 12.96 17.81 -2.03
C HIS A 111 12.74 16.74 -3.13
N GLN A 112 12.69 15.47 -2.74
CA GLN A 112 12.37 14.37 -3.65
C GLN A 112 10.96 14.53 -4.25
N MET A 113 9.95 14.79 -3.42
CA MET A 113 8.56 14.99 -3.87
C MET A 113 8.46 16.11 -4.91
N LYS A 114 9.11 17.25 -4.65
CA LYS A 114 9.13 18.42 -5.56
C LYS A 114 9.80 18.10 -6.88
N ARG A 115 10.96 17.44 -6.86
CA ARG A 115 11.71 17.05 -8.07
C ARG A 115 10.86 16.24 -9.04
N HIS A 116 10.11 15.28 -8.51
CA HIS A 116 9.33 14.33 -9.29
C HIS A 116 7.87 14.75 -9.52
N SER A 117 7.43 15.86 -8.92
CA SER A 117 6.10 16.46 -9.11
C SER A 117 6.19 17.82 -9.79
N HIS A 118 7.23 18.09 -10.58
CA HIS A 118 7.48 19.41 -11.19
C HIS A 118 6.39 19.88 -12.17
N MET A 119 5.52 18.97 -12.63
CA MET A 119 4.34 19.29 -13.44
C MET A 119 3.14 19.77 -12.60
N LEU A 120 3.20 19.60 -11.28
CA LEU A 120 2.24 20.15 -10.35
C LEU A 120 2.67 21.58 -10.02
N GLU A 121 2.02 22.57 -10.63
CA GLU A 121 2.21 24.00 -10.32
C GLU A 121 1.53 24.35 -8.98
N GLU A 122 1.95 23.71 -7.89
CA GLU A 122 1.36 23.88 -6.56
C GLU A 122 2.43 24.10 -5.49
N THR A 123 2.16 25.07 -4.61
CA THR A 123 3.04 25.43 -3.48
C THR A 123 2.49 24.92 -2.15
N ASP A 124 1.23 24.50 -2.12
CA ASP A 124 0.59 23.86 -0.98
C ASP A 124 1.20 22.47 -0.68
N LEU A 125 1.73 22.32 0.54
CA LEU A 125 2.36 21.08 0.98
C LEU A 125 1.37 19.91 1.01
N GLY A 126 0.15 20.13 1.47
CA GLY A 126 -0.87 19.08 1.59
C GLY A 126 -1.20 18.49 0.23
N LYS A 127 -1.39 19.33 -0.79
CA LYS A 127 -1.61 18.89 -2.17
C LYS A 127 -0.39 18.20 -2.77
N LEU A 128 0.82 18.65 -2.47
CA LEU A 128 2.05 17.96 -2.91
C LEU A 128 2.14 16.55 -2.32
N VAL A 129 1.88 16.40 -1.02
CA VAL A 129 1.88 15.08 -0.34
C VAL A 129 0.75 14.20 -0.87
N ALA A 130 -0.44 14.74 -1.08
CA ALA A 130 -1.58 14.04 -1.64
C ALA A 130 -1.32 13.54 -3.07
N HIS A 131 -0.71 14.37 -3.92
CA HIS A 131 -0.28 13.99 -5.26
C HIS A 131 0.79 12.90 -5.21
N TRP A 132 1.83 13.10 -4.38
CA TRP A 132 2.94 12.17 -4.28
C TRP A 132 2.52 10.78 -3.82
N THR A 133 1.72 10.70 -2.75
CA THR A 133 1.21 9.43 -2.21
C THR A 133 0.41 8.65 -3.25
N ARG A 134 -0.39 9.33 -4.06
CA ARG A 134 -1.13 8.72 -5.18
C ARG A 134 -0.21 8.20 -6.28
N VAL A 135 0.80 8.98 -6.67
CA VAL A 135 1.81 8.52 -7.64
C VAL A 135 2.52 7.26 -7.16
N GLN A 136 2.95 7.24 -5.89
CA GLN A 136 3.64 6.08 -5.33
C GLN A 136 2.73 4.85 -5.22
N ALA A 137 1.48 5.02 -4.77
CA ALA A 137 0.52 3.93 -4.70
C ALA A 137 0.25 3.30 -6.09
N VAL A 138 0.17 4.10 -7.16
CA VAL A 138 0.04 3.58 -8.53
C VAL A 138 1.28 2.80 -8.98
N ARG A 139 2.48 3.29 -8.65
CA ARG A 139 3.74 2.56 -8.97
C ARG A 139 3.84 1.24 -8.23
N ASP A 140 3.38 1.21 -6.98
CA ASP A 140 3.33 0.00 -6.17
C ASP A 140 2.34 -1.01 -6.75
N ALA A 141 1.12 -0.58 -7.09
CA ALA A 141 0.09 -1.42 -7.70
C ALA A 141 0.52 -2.01 -9.05
N ASP A 142 1.34 -1.29 -9.81
CA ASP A 142 1.88 -1.74 -11.10
C ASP A 142 2.91 -2.87 -10.99
N GLY A 143 3.56 -3.02 -9.83
CA GLY A 143 4.47 -4.13 -9.52
C GLY A 143 5.87 -4.04 -10.17
N ARG A 144 6.12 -3.08 -11.06
CA ARG A 144 7.48 -2.83 -11.60
C ARG A 144 8.37 -2.06 -10.62
N GLY A 145 7.77 -1.43 -9.60
CA GLY A 145 8.47 -0.73 -8.53
C GLY A 145 9.29 0.45 -9.05
N ALA A 146 10.54 0.55 -8.59
CA ALA A 146 11.46 1.64 -8.95
C ALA A 146 11.79 1.73 -10.46
N ARG A 147 11.48 0.68 -11.25
CA ARG A 147 11.70 0.65 -12.71
C ARG A 147 10.80 1.62 -13.48
N VAL A 148 9.70 2.07 -12.88
CA VAL A 148 8.82 3.11 -13.45
C VAL A 148 9.16 4.44 -12.78
N ALA A 149 9.55 5.45 -13.56
CA ALA A 149 9.77 6.80 -13.06
C ALA A 149 8.45 7.40 -12.53
N ALA A 150 8.50 8.16 -11.44
CA ALA A 150 7.30 8.77 -10.85
C ALA A 150 6.59 9.72 -11.82
N GLU A 151 7.38 10.40 -12.65
CA GLU A 151 6.97 11.32 -13.72
C GLU A 151 6.19 10.62 -14.84
N HIS A 152 6.25 9.29 -14.94
CA HIS A 152 5.49 8.54 -15.93
C HIS A 152 4.08 8.21 -15.45
N VAL A 153 3.79 8.33 -14.15
CA VAL A 153 2.43 8.15 -13.66
C VAL A 153 1.57 9.33 -14.09
N ARG A 154 0.33 9.04 -14.46
CA ARG A 154 -0.71 10.03 -14.75
C ARG A 154 -1.82 9.85 -13.74
N LEU A 155 -2.35 10.98 -13.28
CA LEU A 155 -3.51 11.05 -12.41
C LEU A 155 -4.59 11.85 -13.13
N ASP A 156 -5.85 11.53 -12.86
CA ASP A 156 -6.97 12.37 -13.27
C ASP A 156 -7.05 13.64 -12.41
N SER A 157 -7.76 14.67 -12.89
CA SER A 157 -7.87 15.94 -12.16
C SER A 157 -8.48 15.81 -10.75
N PRO A 158 -9.48 14.95 -10.50
CA PRO A 158 -9.99 14.72 -9.15
C PRO A 158 -9.04 13.93 -8.24
N LEU A 159 -7.93 13.39 -8.77
CA LEU A 159 -6.98 12.54 -8.05
C LEU A 159 -7.65 11.26 -7.49
N THR A 160 -8.62 10.74 -8.23
CA THR A 160 -9.38 9.52 -7.92
C THR A 160 -8.97 8.34 -8.79
N LYS A 161 -8.18 8.58 -9.85
CA LYS A 161 -7.74 7.57 -10.80
C LYS A 161 -6.30 7.79 -11.21
N GLY A 162 -5.54 6.72 -11.37
CA GLY A 162 -4.15 6.76 -11.85
C GLY A 162 -3.83 5.67 -12.86
N TRP A 163 -2.85 5.92 -13.73
CA TRP A 163 -2.36 4.95 -14.71
C TRP A 163 -0.92 5.24 -15.15
N ILE A 164 -0.30 4.27 -15.81
CA ILE A 164 0.98 4.45 -16.50
C ILE A 164 0.68 4.31 -18.00
N PRO A 165 1.01 5.32 -18.84
CA PRO A 165 0.59 5.36 -20.25
C PRO A 165 1.00 4.15 -21.10
N ASP A 166 2.07 3.44 -20.72
CA ASP A 166 2.55 2.26 -21.43
C ASP A 166 1.73 0.99 -21.15
N ARG A 167 0.73 1.07 -20.26
CA ARG A 167 -0.17 -0.03 -19.91
C ARG A 167 -1.63 0.36 -20.05
N ARG A 168 -2.44 -0.63 -20.43
CA ARG A 168 -3.91 -0.52 -20.49
C ARG A 168 -4.55 -0.88 -19.14
N VAL A 169 -3.97 -0.40 -18.05
CA VAL A 169 -4.46 -0.64 -16.68
C VAL A 169 -4.74 0.71 -16.04
N TYR A 170 -5.88 0.80 -15.39
CA TYR A 170 -6.27 1.98 -14.62
C TYR A 170 -6.58 1.57 -13.19
N TYR A 171 -6.05 2.32 -12.25
CA TYR A 171 -6.26 2.13 -10.82
C TYR A 171 -7.19 3.20 -10.31
N GLN A 172 -8.17 2.78 -9.52
CA GLN A 172 -8.92 3.65 -8.62
C GLN A 172 -8.05 4.00 -7.42
N LEU A 173 -8.26 5.17 -6.85
CA LEU A 173 -7.50 5.70 -5.72
C LEU A 173 -8.45 6.00 -4.56
N ALA A 174 -8.18 5.40 -3.41
CA ALA A 174 -8.87 5.69 -2.15
C ALA A 174 -7.91 6.39 -1.19
N ASP A 175 -8.40 7.47 -0.58
CA ASP A 175 -7.73 8.14 0.52
C ASP A 175 -8.08 7.42 1.83
N LEU A 176 -7.08 6.82 2.46
CA LEU A 176 -7.23 6.11 3.73
C LEU A 176 -6.60 6.89 4.89
N SER A 177 -6.33 8.18 4.69
CA SER A 177 -5.60 9.01 5.64
C SER A 177 -6.27 9.02 7.00
N ARG A 178 -5.45 8.95 8.04
CA ARG A 178 -5.90 8.87 9.43
C ARG A 178 -4.93 9.63 10.32
N ASP A 179 -5.47 10.52 11.15
CA ASP A 179 -4.70 11.40 12.03
C ASP A 179 -3.64 12.20 11.24
N SER A 180 -2.36 12.04 11.54
CA SER A 180 -1.24 12.70 10.85
C SER A 180 -0.65 11.88 9.68
N TRP A 181 -1.26 10.75 9.33
CA TRP A 181 -0.78 9.86 8.28
C TRP A 181 -1.56 10.07 7.00
N VAL A 182 -0.84 10.40 5.92
CA VAL A 182 -1.40 10.44 4.57
C VAL A 182 -1.23 9.07 3.94
N ILE A 183 -2.34 8.41 3.63
CA ILE A 183 -2.36 7.03 3.14
C ILE A 183 -3.16 7.00 1.85
N THR A 184 -2.56 6.48 0.78
CA THR A 184 -3.29 6.20 -0.46
C THR A 184 -3.28 4.71 -0.75
N LEU A 185 -4.46 4.19 -1.10
CA LEU A 185 -4.65 2.89 -1.69
C LEU A 185 -4.94 3.04 -3.18
N ALA A 186 -4.12 2.42 -4.02
CA ALA A 186 -4.42 2.19 -5.42
C ALA A 186 -4.95 0.76 -5.60
N TYR A 187 -6.08 0.61 -6.29
CA TYR A 187 -6.71 -0.69 -6.52
C TYR A 187 -7.37 -0.74 -7.89
N GLY A 188 -7.52 -1.92 -8.49
CA GLY A 188 -8.14 -2.03 -9.80
C GLY A 188 -8.52 -3.46 -10.17
N ALA A 189 -8.89 -3.65 -11.43
CA ALA A 189 -8.98 -4.98 -12.03
C ALA A 189 -7.60 -5.35 -12.57
N ALA A 190 -7.18 -6.61 -12.39
CA ALA A 190 -5.98 -7.12 -13.05
C ALA A 190 -6.05 -6.86 -14.57
N PRO A 191 -4.93 -6.53 -15.23
CA PRO A 191 -4.89 -6.52 -16.69
C PRO A 191 -5.44 -7.84 -17.22
N VAL A 192 -6.43 -7.75 -18.11
CA VAL A 192 -6.94 -8.88 -18.89
C VAL A 192 -5.97 -9.18 -20.03
#